data_AF-A0A9X7ZVE6-F1
#
_entry.id   AF-A0A9X7ZVE6-F1
#
_cell.length_a   1.000
_cell.length_b   1.000
_cell.length_c   1.000
_cell.angle_alpha   90.00
_cell.angle_beta   90.00
_cell.angle_gamma   90.00
#
_symmetry.space_group_name_H-M   'P 1'
#
loop_
_entity.id
_entity.type
_entity.pdbx_description
1 polymer ?
#
loop_
_entity_poly.entity_id
_entity_poly.type
_entity_poly.pdbx_seq_one_letter_code
_entity_poly.pdbx_strand_id
1 'polypeptide(L)'
;MKDEIIREVYDTLVDRKNNPIDSYTSKLMQDSDKKAEDKILEKLGEEATEVILASKNNEDLVHESADLIFFTILNLAYKGIPLDDVFDELISRHN
;
A
#
# COMPACT_ATOMS: atom_id res chain seq x y z
N MET A 1 19.45 -2.30 3.35
CA MET A 1 19.11 -3.69 3.78
C MET A 1 17.69 -4.03 3.31
N LYS A 2 17.21 -5.29 3.39
CA LYS A 2 15.89 -5.67 2.84
C LYS A 2 14.70 -4.94 3.51
N ASP A 3 14.89 -4.44 4.71
CA ASP A 3 13.96 -3.68 5.55
C ASP A 3 13.79 -2.21 5.11
N GLU A 4 14.73 -1.63 4.38
CA GLU A 4 14.63 -0.25 3.85
C GLU A 4 13.56 -0.14 2.74
N ILE A 5 13.23 -1.24 2.07
CA ILE A 5 12.34 -1.24 0.89
C ILE A 5 10.95 -0.66 1.17
N ILE A 6 10.41 -0.87 2.37
CA ILE A 6 9.08 -0.37 2.74
C ILE A 6 9.10 1.17 2.75
N ARG A 7 10.18 1.77 3.26
CA ARG A 7 10.35 3.22 3.27
C ARG A 7 10.57 3.77 1.88
N GLU A 8 11.42 3.13 1.07
CA GLU A 8 11.65 3.53 -0.33
C GLU A 8 10.36 3.49 -1.16
N VAL A 9 9.51 2.47 -0.96
CA VAL A 9 8.20 2.36 -1.59
C VAL A 9 7.29 3.50 -1.15
N TYR A 10 7.21 3.78 0.16
CA TYR A 10 6.41 4.90 0.67
C TYR A 10 6.87 6.25 0.10
N ASP A 11 8.17 6.54 0.14
CA ASP A 11 8.74 7.79 -0.37
C ASP A 11 8.44 7.96 -1.87
N THR A 12 8.55 6.87 -2.64
CA THR A 12 8.19 6.84 -4.06
C THR A 12 6.70 7.14 -4.27
N LEU A 13 5.81 6.60 -3.43
CA LEU A 13 4.37 6.83 -3.53
C LEU A 13 3.99 8.27 -3.15
N VAL A 14 4.62 8.83 -2.12
CA VAL A 14 4.48 10.24 -1.74
C VAL A 14 4.96 11.15 -2.87
N ASP A 15 6.12 10.86 -3.46
CA ASP A 15 6.63 11.60 -4.62
C ASP A 15 5.65 11.52 -5.79
N ARG A 16 5.16 10.34 -6.15
CA ARG A 16 4.20 10.15 -7.26
C ARG A 16 2.83 10.80 -7.03
N LYS A 17 2.45 11.04 -5.78
CA LYS A 17 1.26 11.80 -5.41
C LYS A 17 1.46 13.30 -5.63
N ASN A 18 2.61 13.83 -5.23
CA ASN A 18 2.92 15.26 -5.29
C ASN A 18 3.46 15.70 -6.65
N ASN A 19 4.18 14.81 -7.33
CA ASN A 19 4.83 14.98 -8.63
C ASN A 19 4.36 13.85 -9.57
N PRO A 20 3.12 13.91 -10.08
CA PRO A 20 2.57 12.79 -10.82
C PRO A 20 3.28 12.55 -12.16
N ILE A 21 3.58 11.29 -12.46
CA ILE A 21 4.20 10.81 -13.71
C ILE A 21 3.25 9.88 -14.46
N ASP A 22 3.60 9.48 -15.69
CA ASP A 22 2.85 8.45 -16.42
C ASP A 22 3.08 7.06 -15.81
N SER A 23 2.45 6.80 -14.66
CA SER A 23 2.51 5.54 -13.93
C SER A 23 1.13 5.12 -13.44
N TYR A 24 0.96 3.82 -13.17
CA TYR A 24 -0.29 3.28 -12.63
C TYR A 24 -0.71 3.97 -11.33
N THR A 25 0.23 4.13 -10.39
CA THR A 25 -0.04 4.73 -9.07
C THR A 25 -0.36 6.21 -9.15
N SER A 26 0.34 6.97 -9.99
CA SER A 26 0.01 8.37 -10.24
C SER A 26 -1.37 8.52 -10.87
N LYS A 27 -1.77 7.63 -11.78
CA LYS A 27 -3.12 7.65 -12.39
C LYS A 27 -4.20 7.30 -11.35
N LEU A 28 -3.92 6.32 -10.49
CA LEU A 28 -4.83 5.91 -9.43
C LEU A 28 -5.12 7.06 -8.44
N MET A 29 -4.08 7.81 -8.05
CA MET A 29 -4.16 8.93 -7.10
C MET A 29 -4.64 10.26 -7.70
N GLN A 30 -4.70 10.39 -9.03
CA GLN A 30 -5.11 11.63 -9.73
C GLN A 30 -6.58 11.67 -10.18
N ASP A 31 -7.32 10.55 -10.09
CA ASP A 31 -8.76 10.62 -10.30
C ASP A 31 -9.35 11.58 -9.25
N SER A 32 -10.48 12.23 -9.54
CA SER A 32 -11.05 13.22 -8.61
C SER A 32 -11.06 12.66 -7.19
N ASP A 33 -10.52 13.35 -6.18
CA ASP A 33 -10.11 12.77 -4.88
C ASP A 33 -11.03 11.67 -4.31
N LYS A 34 -12.35 11.88 -4.37
CA LYS A 34 -13.33 10.88 -3.93
C LYS A 34 -13.24 9.54 -4.70
N LYS A 35 -13.10 9.59 -6.02
CA LYS A 35 -12.91 8.42 -6.88
C LYS A 35 -11.54 7.78 -6.74
N ALA A 36 -10.49 8.56 -6.49
CA ALA A 36 -9.16 8.02 -6.22
C ALA A 36 -9.18 7.19 -4.94
N GLU A 37 -9.76 7.74 -3.87
CA GLU A 37 -9.93 7.03 -2.60
C GLU A 37 -10.72 5.73 -2.78
N ASP A 38 -11.89 5.78 -3.42
CA ASP A 38 -12.74 4.62 -3.65
C ASP A 38 -11.95 3.50 -4.37
N LYS A 39 -11.20 3.83 -5.43
CA LYS A 39 -10.39 2.85 -6.18
C LYS A 39 -9.24 2.26 -5.37
N ILE A 40 -8.59 3.07 -4.53
CA ILE A 40 -7.51 2.59 -3.66
C ILE A 40 -8.07 1.61 -2.63
N LEU A 41 -9.23 1.91 -2.05
CA LEU A 41 -9.89 1.05 -1.08
C LEU A 41 -10.45 -0.22 -1.71
N GLU A 42 -10.97 -0.15 -2.95
CA GLU A 42 -11.37 -1.31 -3.74
C GLU A 42 -10.19 -2.27 -3.93
N LYS A 43 -9.04 -1.77 -4.39
CA LYS A 43 -7.82 -2.58 -4.55
C LYS A 43 -7.36 -3.15 -3.21
N LEU A 44 -7.30 -2.34 -2.15
CA LEU A 44 -6.92 -2.82 -0.82
C LEU A 44 -7.81 -3.98 -0.32
N GLY A 45 -9.12 -3.91 -0.57
CA GLY A 45 -10.07 -4.96 -0.22
C GLY A 45 -9.95 -6.22 -1.08
N GLU A 46 -9.61 -6.06 -2.36
CA GLU A 46 -9.31 -7.16 -3.29
C GLU A 46 -8.10 -7.95 -2.79
N GLU A 47 -6.96 -7.29 -2.55
CA GLU A 47 -5.73 -7.94 -2.11
C GLU A 47 -5.90 -8.63 -0.74
N ALA A 48 -6.67 -8.02 0.16
CA ALA A 48 -6.97 -8.63 1.45
C ALA A 48 -7.74 -9.96 1.28
N THR A 49 -8.65 -10.02 0.30
CA THR A 49 -9.38 -11.24 -0.05
C THR A 49 -8.46 -12.26 -0.73
N GLU A 50 -7.58 -11.81 -1.62
CA GLU A 50 -6.61 -12.66 -2.33
C GLU A 50 -5.61 -13.30 -1.37
N VAL A 51 -5.09 -12.58 -0.38
CA VAL A 51 -4.25 -13.15 0.69
C VAL A 51 -4.97 -14.28 1.44
N ILE A 52 -6.26 -14.08 1.79
CA ILE A 52 -7.06 -15.10 2.47
C ILE A 52 -7.21 -16.35 1.59
N LEU A 53 -7.52 -16.16 0.31
CA LEU A 53 -7.70 -17.25 -0.65
C LEU A 53 -6.38 -17.98 -0.91
N ALA A 54 -5.28 -17.25 -1.11
CA ALA A 54 -3.97 -17.81 -1.35
C ALA A 54 -3.50 -18.65 -0.15
N SER A 55 -3.71 -18.15 1.08
CA SER A 55 -3.43 -18.91 2.30
C SER A 55 -4.29 -20.17 2.41
N LYS A 56 -5.57 -20.11 2.01
CA LYS A 56 -6.50 -21.24 2.11
C LYS A 56 -6.23 -22.33 1.07
N ASN A 57 -5.83 -21.93 -0.13
CA ASN A 57 -5.69 -22.81 -1.29
C ASN A 57 -4.25 -23.26 -1.55
N ASN A 58 -3.28 -22.81 -0.73
CA ASN A 58 -1.84 -23.00 -0.97
C ASN A 58 -1.37 -22.45 -2.33
N GLU A 59 -1.84 -21.24 -2.67
CA GLU A 59 -1.40 -20.48 -3.85
C GLU A 59 -0.25 -19.52 -3.47
N ASP A 60 0.05 -18.52 -4.29
CA ASP A 60 1.20 -17.63 -4.10
C ASP A 60 0.98 -16.59 -3.00
N LEU A 61 0.99 -17.04 -1.74
CA LEU A 61 0.79 -16.18 -0.57
C LEU A 61 1.83 -15.04 -0.48
N VAL A 62 3.04 -15.22 -1.03
CA VAL A 62 4.07 -14.18 -1.00
C VAL A 62 3.70 -13.04 -1.93
N HIS A 63 3.22 -13.35 -3.14
CA HIS A 63 2.76 -12.35 -4.10
C HIS A 63 1.60 -11.52 -3.52
N GLU A 64 0.54 -12.18 -3.06
CA GLU A 64 -0.64 -11.49 -2.53
C GLU A 64 -0.32 -10.68 -1.26
N SER A 65 0.58 -11.19 -0.42
CA SER A 65 1.03 -10.45 0.77
C SER A 65 1.79 -9.18 0.39
N ALA A 66 2.59 -9.22 -0.68
CA ALA A 66 3.32 -8.06 -1.16
C ALA A 66 2.36 -7.00 -1.72
N ASP A 67 1.33 -7.41 -2.46
CA ASP A 67 0.34 -6.48 -3.01
C ASP A 67 -0.54 -5.87 -1.91
N LEU A 68 -0.98 -6.66 -0.93
CA LEU A 68 -1.70 -6.14 0.24
C LEU A 68 -0.86 -5.09 1.00
N ILE A 69 0.43 -5.38 1.24
CA ILE A 69 1.35 -4.42 1.88
C ILE A 69 1.51 -3.17 1.01
N PHE A 70 1.68 -3.33 -0.30
CA PHE A 70 1.83 -2.21 -1.23
C PHE A 70 0.61 -1.28 -1.23
N PHE A 71 -0.61 -1.82 -1.37
CA PHE A 71 -1.82 -1.00 -1.35
C PHE A 71 -2.13 -0.41 0.03
N THR A 72 -1.69 -1.05 1.11
CA THR A 72 -1.71 -0.46 2.45
C THR A 72 -0.82 0.78 2.52
N ILE A 73 0.44 0.68 2.06
CA ILE A 73 1.39 1.81 2.02
C ILE A 73 0.87 2.92 1.10
N LEU A 74 0.31 2.58 -0.06
CA LEU A 74 -0.29 3.52 -1.00
C LEU A 74 -1.44 4.29 -0.34
N ASN A 75 -2.33 3.62 0.39
CA ASN A 75 -3.41 4.27 1.13
C ASN A 75 -2.86 5.26 2.17
N LEU A 76 -1.80 4.89 2.92
CA LEU A 76 -1.17 5.80 3.89
C LEU A 76 -0.58 7.04 3.20
N ALA A 77 0.18 6.88 2.12
CA ALA A 77 0.75 7.97 1.35
C ALA A 77 -0.35 8.88 0.77
N TYR A 78 -1.43 8.28 0.24
CA TYR A 78 -2.60 8.99 -0.27
C TYR A 78 -3.30 9.81 0.82
N LYS A 79 -3.46 9.25 2.03
CA LYS A 79 -4.02 9.94 3.20
C LYS A 79 -3.07 10.93 3.87
N GLY A 80 -1.79 10.93 3.49
CA GLY A 80 -0.77 11.77 4.11
C GLY A 80 -0.40 11.33 5.53
N ILE A 81 -0.62 10.05 5.84
CA ILE A 81 -0.25 9.46 7.13
C ILE A 81 1.24 9.08 7.07
N PRO A 82 2.07 9.53 8.03
CA PRO A 82 3.47 9.13 8.11
C PRO A 82 3.64 7.61 8.26
N LEU A 83 4.61 7.04 7.54
CA LEU A 83 4.95 5.61 7.70
C LEU A 83 5.48 5.29 9.10
N ASP A 84 6.13 6.26 9.75
CA ASP A 84 6.67 6.10 11.10
C ASP A 84 5.57 5.81 12.14
N ASP A 85 4.36 6.35 11.98
CA ASP A 85 3.22 6.06 12.86
C ASP A 85 2.87 4.57 12.85
N VAL A 86 2.98 3.91 11.69
CA VAL A 86 2.75 2.46 11.57
C VAL A 86 3.92 1.66 12.16
N PHE A 87 5.15 2.12 11.97
CA PHE A 87 6.33 1.47 12.56
C PHE A 87 6.33 1.54 14.08
N ASP A 88 5.98 2.68 14.68
CA ASP A 88 5.82 2.82 16.12
C ASP A 88 4.77 1.86 16.67
N GLU A 89 3.66 1.70 15.93
CA GLU A 89 2.57 0.79 16.27
C GLU A 89 2.96 -0.70 16.07
N LEU A 90 3.88 -1.02 15.16
CA LEU A 90 4.46 -2.37 15.05
C LEU A 90 5.49 -2.64 16.15
N ILE A 91 6.31 -1.66 16.50
CA ILE A 91 7.26 -1.72 17.63
C ILE A 91 6.49 -1.95 18.93
N SER A 92 5.34 -1.28 19.13
CA SER A 92 4.49 -1.46 20.32
C SER A 92 3.95 -2.89 20.47
N ARG A 93 3.76 -3.63 19.36
CA ARG A 93 3.31 -5.04 19.35
C ARG A 93 4.43 -6.06 19.54
N HIS A 94 5.66 -5.68 19.22
CA HIS A 94 6.82 -6.57 19.38
C HIS A 94 7.26 -6.67 20.84
N ASN A 95 7.10 -5.57 21.58
CA ASN A 95 7.41 -5.46 23.01
C ASN A 95 6.29 -6.03 23.89
#